data_AF-A0A1V5JDZ0-F1
#
_entry.id   AF-A0A1V5JDZ0-F1
#
_cell.length_a   1.000
_cell.length_b   1.000
_cell.length_c   1.000
_cell.angle_alpha   90.00
_cell.angle_beta   90.00
_cell.angle_gamma   90.00
#
_symmetry.space_group_name_H-M   'P 1'
#
loop_
_entity.id
_entity.type
_entity.pdbx_description
1 polymer ?
#
loop_
_entity_poly.entity_id
_entity_poly.type
_entity_poly.pdbx_seq_one_letter_code
_entity_poly.pdbx_strand_id
1 'polypeptide(L)'
;MKQLVLRNSLYARIYRSLGIVCLIMVIIIIITGDKNEWSFWIQILALLLLGLAFLSLNFGTLVNRLTVEKGVLTIKWYTKPMRIILPIHEIDEIMTDENFVRIVMKTGRIIRLPTRLLEFEEKQAVRKFLKETTGF
;
A
#
# COMPACT_ATOMS: atom_id res chain seq x y z
N MET A 1 14.71 9.18 16.43
CA MET A 1 13.66 8.42 15.73
C MET A 1 13.67 8.85 14.27
N LYS A 2 14.04 7.96 13.33
CA LYS A 2 13.99 8.27 11.89
C LYS A 2 12.80 7.52 11.29
N GLN A 3 11.94 8.22 10.55
CA GLN A 3 10.77 7.60 9.92
C GLN A 3 10.63 8.09 8.48
N LEU A 4 10.48 7.15 7.56
CA LEU A 4 10.12 7.41 6.17
C LEU A 4 8.68 6.95 5.94
N VAL A 5 7.86 7.87 5.42
CA VAL A 5 6.46 7.61 5.07
C VAL A 5 6.32 7.84 3.58
N LEU A 6 5.98 6.81 2.84
CA LEU A 6 5.79 6.85 1.40
C LEU A 6 4.31 6.58 1.13
N ARG A 7 3.64 7.56 0.54
CA ARG A 7 2.23 7.45 0.20
C ARG A 7 2.14 7.28 -1.30
N ASN A 8 1.75 6.10 -1.73
CA ASN A 8 1.65 5.80 -3.15
C ASN A 8 0.50 6.63 -3.78
N SER A 9 0.88 7.71 -4.47
CA SER A 9 0.00 8.68 -5.14
C SER A 9 -0.80 8.03 -6.27
N LEU A 10 -0.16 7.13 -7.03
CA LEU A 10 -0.74 6.39 -8.15
C LEU A 10 -1.89 5.50 -7.71
N TYR A 11 -1.69 4.65 -6.70
CA TYR A 11 -2.76 3.81 -6.19
C TYR A 11 -3.91 4.62 -5.61
N ALA A 12 -3.60 5.70 -4.87
CA ALA A 12 -4.64 6.59 -4.36
C ALA A 12 -5.50 7.16 -5.49
N ARG A 13 -4.89 7.52 -6.63
CA ARG A 13 -5.61 7.99 -7.82
C ARG A 13 -6.45 6.87 -8.46
N ILE A 14 -5.89 5.68 -8.65
CA ILE A 14 -6.57 4.53 -9.26
C ILE A 14 -7.80 4.11 -8.44
N TYR A 15 -7.66 3.95 -7.12
CA TYR A 15 -8.77 3.58 -6.26
C TYR A 15 -9.85 4.66 -6.22
N ARG A 16 -9.45 5.94 -6.20
CA ARG A 16 -10.39 7.05 -6.26
C ARG A 16 -11.15 7.08 -7.59
N SER A 17 -10.48 6.82 -8.72
CA SER A 17 -11.16 6.68 -10.01
C SER A 17 -12.11 5.49 -10.05
N LEU A 18 -11.74 4.34 -9.45
CA LEU A 18 -12.62 3.18 -9.35
C LEU A 18 -13.89 3.50 -8.55
N GLY A 19 -13.74 4.20 -7.42
CA GLY A 19 -14.87 4.66 -6.61
C GLY A 19 -15.81 5.59 -7.38
N ILE A 20 -15.26 6.52 -8.18
CA ILE A 20 -16.05 7.39 -9.06
C ILE A 20 -16.82 6.56 -10.10
N VAL A 21 -16.17 5.59 -10.75
CA VAL A 21 -16.83 4.70 -11.72
C VAL A 21 -17.97 3.90 -11.07
N CYS A 22 -17.78 3.39 -9.84
CA CYS A 22 -18.85 2.73 -9.09
C CYS A 22 -20.05 3.65 -8.85
N LEU A 23 -19.81 4.92 -8.49
CA LEU A 23 -20.90 5.89 -8.30
C LEU A 23 -21.62 6.22 -9.61
N ILE A 24 -20.90 6.35 -10.72
CA ILE A 24 -21.51 6.54 -12.04
C ILE A 24 -22.39 5.34 -12.41
N MET A 25 -21.94 4.12 -12.14
CA MET A 25 -22.74 2.91 -12.36
C MET A 25 -24.02 2.91 -11.52
N VAL A 26 -23.98 3.38 -10.27
CA VAL A 26 -25.19 3.54 -9.45
C VAL A 26 -26.19 4.49 -10.12
N ILE A 27 -25.73 5.62 -10.66
CA ILE A 27 -26.59 6.58 -11.37
C ILE A 27 -27.20 5.94 -12.62
N ILE A 28 -26.42 5.20 -13.41
CA ILE A 28 -26.91 4.51 -14.60
C ILE A 28 -28.00 3.50 -14.22
N ILE A 29 -27.75 2.66 -13.21
CA ILE A 29 -28.71 1.66 -12.74
C ILE A 29 -30.00 2.34 -12.27
N ILE A 30 -29.91 3.45 -11.53
CA ILE A 30 -31.11 4.19 -11.07
C ILE A 30 -31.97 4.68 -12.25
N ILE A 31 -31.35 5.04 -13.38
CA ILE A 31 -32.04 5.56 -14.57
C ILE A 31 -32.62 4.42 -15.42
N THR A 32 -31.89 3.31 -15.58
CA THR A 32 -32.25 2.23 -16.51
C THR A 32 -32.93 1.02 -15.87
N GLY A 33 -32.82 0.86 -14.55
CA GLY A 33 -33.27 -0.33 -13.83
C GLY A 33 -34.74 -0.29 -13.41
N ASP A 34 -35.32 -1.49 -13.25
CA ASP A 34 -36.68 -1.66 -12.75
C ASP A 34 -36.74 -1.55 -11.23
N LYS A 35 -37.49 -0.55 -10.74
CA LYS A 35 -37.62 -0.23 -9.31
C LYS A 35 -38.50 -1.22 -8.55
N ASN A 36 -39.31 -2.01 -9.26
CA ASN A 36 -40.19 -3.00 -8.65
C ASN A 36 -39.45 -4.28 -8.26
N GLU A 37 -38.28 -4.54 -8.84
CA GLU A 37 -37.49 -5.69 -8.47
C GLU A 37 -36.68 -5.47 -7.19
N TRP A 38 -36.62 -6.51 -6.36
CA TRP A 38 -35.81 -6.49 -5.14
C TRP A 38 -34.30 -6.51 -5.45
N SER A 39 -33.94 -7.14 -6.58
CA SER A 39 -32.57 -7.21 -7.11
C SER A 39 -31.95 -5.82 -7.33
N PHE A 40 -32.76 -4.87 -7.82
CA PHE A 40 -32.37 -3.48 -8.08
C PHE A 40 -31.88 -2.76 -6.83
N TRP A 41 -32.65 -2.85 -5.73
CA TRP A 41 -32.30 -2.19 -4.48
C TRP A 41 -31.05 -2.78 -3.85
N ILE A 42 -30.88 -4.11 -3.91
CA ILE A 42 -29.67 -4.78 -3.43
C ILE A 42 -28.44 -4.34 -4.23
N GLN A 43 -28.53 -4.30 -5.56
CA GLN A 43 -27.42 -3.90 -6.43
C GLN A 43 -27.00 -2.46 -6.16
N ILE A 44 -27.96 -1.54 -6.03
CA ILE A 44 -27.68 -0.13 -5.69
C ILE A 44 -26.97 -0.05 -4.34
N LEU A 45 -27.53 -0.69 -3.30
CA LEU A 45 -26.96 -0.63 -1.95
C LEU A 45 -25.53 -1.20 -1.93
N ALA A 46 -25.30 -2.34 -2.59
CA ALA A 46 -23.99 -2.99 -2.67
C ALA A 46 -22.97 -2.12 -3.41
N LEU A 47 -23.34 -1.54 -4.56
CA LEU A 47 -22.46 -0.67 -5.34
C LEU A 47 -22.17 0.66 -4.63
N LEU A 48 -23.14 1.21 -3.90
CA LEU A 48 -22.97 2.44 -3.13
C LEU A 48 -22.03 2.20 -1.94
N LEU A 49 -22.16 1.07 -1.24
CA LEU A 49 -21.21 0.64 -0.21
C LEU A 49 -19.81 0.40 -0.78
N LEU A 50 -19.69 -0.25 -1.95
CA LEU A 50 -18.41 -0.45 -2.63
C LEU A 50 -17.77 0.86 -3.07
N GLY A 51 -18.55 1.75 -3.70
CA GLY A 51 -18.09 3.06 -4.15
C GLY A 51 -17.62 3.91 -2.98
N LEU A 52 -18.39 3.93 -1.88
CA LEU A 52 -17.97 4.55 -0.63
C LEU A 52 -16.72 3.88 -0.08
N ALA A 53 -16.59 2.56 -0.04
CA ALA A 53 -15.37 1.90 0.46
C ALA A 53 -14.12 2.29 -0.37
N PHE A 54 -14.25 2.37 -1.69
CA PHE A 54 -13.15 2.79 -2.58
C PHE A 54 -12.80 4.28 -2.43
N LEU A 55 -13.79 5.15 -2.24
CA LEU A 55 -13.62 6.60 -2.02
C LEU A 55 -13.14 6.92 -0.60
N SER A 56 -13.72 6.24 0.39
CA SER A 56 -13.62 6.58 1.81
C SER A 56 -12.31 6.15 2.40
N LEU A 57 -11.53 5.30 1.74
CA LEU A 57 -10.11 5.03 1.96
C LEU A 57 -9.86 3.53 1.74
N ASN A 58 -8.81 3.23 0.97
CA ASN A 58 -7.88 2.20 1.38
C ASN A 58 -7.18 2.69 2.69
N PHE A 59 -7.89 2.59 3.84
CA PHE A 59 -7.70 3.19 5.19
C PHE A 59 -6.25 3.41 5.66
N GLY A 60 -5.52 4.36 5.04
CA GLY A 60 -4.08 4.51 5.29
C GLY A 60 -3.30 3.20 5.07
N THR A 61 -3.86 2.25 4.32
CA THR A 61 -3.27 0.94 4.01
C THR A 61 -2.25 1.08 2.89
N LEU A 62 -2.44 2.04 1.97
CA LEU A 62 -1.52 2.39 0.88
C LEU A 62 -0.31 3.24 1.31
N VAL A 63 0.01 3.23 2.60
CA VAL A 63 1.14 3.97 3.16
C VAL A 63 2.22 2.97 3.54
N ASN A 64 3.31 3.01 2.78
CA ASN A 64 4.54 2.35 3.19
C ASN A 64 5.18 3.19 4.29
N ARG A 65 5.44 2.58 5.44
CA ARG A 65 6.12 3.23 6.56
C ARG A 65 7.33 2.39 6.96
N LEU A 66 8.49 3.01 6.95
CA LEU A 66 9.74 2.50 7.49
C LEU A 66 10.06 3.34 8.72
N THR A 67 10.07 2.73 9.90
CA THR A 67 10.41 3.41 11.15
C THR A 67 11.63 2.75 11.76
N VAL A 68 12.65 3.54 12.09
CA VAL A 68 13.84 3.10 12.81
C VAL A 68 13.86 3.70 14.20
N GLU A 69 13.87 2.82 15.19
CA GLU A 69 13.89 3.17 16.60
C GLU A 69 14.81 2.21 17.37
N LYS A 70 15.79 2.76 18.10
CA LYS A 70 16.71 2.01 18.98
C LYS A 70 17.34 0.76 18.34
N GLY A 71 17.75 0.86 17.08
CA GLY A 71 18.38 -0.27 16.36
C GLY A 71 17.40 -1.30 15.80
N VAL A 72 16.09 -1.03 15.82
CA VAL A 72 15.03 -1.87 15.26
C VAL A 72 14.37 -1.15 14.08
N LEU A 73 14.32 -1.83 12.94
CA LEU A 73 13.62 -1.43 11.73
C LEU A 73 12.23 -2.06 11.72
N THR A 74 11.20 -1.23 11.85
CA THR A 74 9.80 -1.60 11.67
C THR A 74 9.35 -1.21 10.27
N ILE A 75 8.94 -2.21 9.49
CA ILE A 75 8.48 -2.08 8.12
C ILE A 75 6.99 -2.38 8.06
N LYS A 76 6.18 -1.38 7.75
CA LYS A 76 4.78 -1.53 7.38
C LYS A 76 4.69 -1.29 5.88
N TRP A 77 4.36 -2.33 5.11
CA TRP A 77 4.25 -2.24 3.66
C TRP A 77 2.80 -2.44 3.23
N TYR A 78 2.29 -1.64 2.29
CA TYR A 78 0.88 -1.71 1.92
C TYR A 78 0.45 -3.07 1.36
N THR A 79 1.37 -3.79 0.71
CA THR A 79 1.09 -5.12 0.16
C THR A 79 1.04 -6.22 1.22
N LYS A 80 1.48 -5.93 2.46
CA LYS A 80 1.52 -6.92 3.54
C LYS A 80 0.71 -6.43 4.73
N PRO A 81 -0.32 -7.17 5.16
CA PRO A 81 -1.13 -6.76 6.31
C PRO A 81 -0.32 -6.76 7.62
N MET A 82 0.73 -7.59 7.71
CA MET A 82 1.58 -7.72 8.89
C MET A 82 2.72 -6.69 8.89
N ARG A 83 2.96 -6.07 10.05
CA ARG A 83 4.17 -5.27 10.29
C ARG A 83 5.35 -6.21 10.48
N ILE A 84 6.43 -5.94 9.77
CA ILE A 84 7.68 -6.69 9.87
C ILE A 84 8.59 -5.91 10.81
N ILE A 85 9.02 -6.51 11.92
CA ILE A 85 9.90 -5.88 12.91
C ILE A 85 11.22 -6.64 12.87
N LEU A 86 12.32 -5.94 12.60
CA LEU A 86 13.63 -6.54 12.41
C LEU A 86 14.69 -5.73 13.14
N PRO A 87 15.56 -6.35 13.94
CA PRO A 87 16.75 -5.68 14.44
C PRO A 87 17.75 -5.42 13.30
N ILE A 88 18.33 -4.22 13.26
CA ILE A 88 19.28 -3.80 12.21
C ILE A 88 20.58 -4.62 12.27
N HIS A 89 21.00 -5.07 13.45
CA HIS A 89 22.22 -5.87 13.63
C HIS A 89 22.12 -7.29 13.07
N GLU A 90 20.90 -7.79 12.84
CA GLU A 90 20.65 -9.08 12.19
C GLU A 90 20.61 -8.97 10.66
N ILE A 91 20.72 -7.76 10.09
CA ILE A 91 20.81 -7.58 8.64
C ILE A 91 22.22 -7.98 8.20
N ASP A 92 22.29 -8.85 7.22
CA ASP A 92 23.54 -9.33 6.62
C ASP A 92 23.84 -8.54 5.33
N GLU A 93 22.84 -8.46 4.43
CA GLU A 93 22.96 -7.75 3.16
C GLU A 93 21.63 -7.15 2.72
N ILE A 94 21.68 -6.01 2.04
CA ILE A 94 20.53 -5.40 1.37
C ILE A 94 20.78 -5.38 -0.14
N MET A 95 20.08 -6.25 -0.87
CA MET A 95 20.12 -6.26 -2.33
C MET A 95 18.98 -5.42 -2.89
N THR A 96 19.28 -4.56 -3.86
CA THR A 96 18.26 -3.72 -4.47
C THR A 96 18.10 -4.02 -5.96
N ASP A 97 16.97 -4.64 -6.31
CA ASP A 97 16.55 -4.86 -7.69
C ASP A 97 15.71 -3.65 -8.20
N GLU A 98 15.38 -3.64 -9.49
CA GLU A 98 14.46 -2.64 -10.08
C GLU A 98 13.03 -2.74 -9.52
N ASN A 99 12.63 -3.96 -9.13
CA ASN A 99 11.27 -4.30 -8.72
C ASN A 99 11.12 -4.58 -7.22
N PHE A 100 12.21 -4.90 -6.53
CA PHE A 100 12.19 -5.33 -5.13
C PHE A 100 13.42 -4.83 -4.39
N VAL A 101 13.25 -4.50 -3.11
CA VAL A 101 14.36 -4.43 -2.15
C VAL A 101 14.33 -5.73 -1.36
N ARG A 102 15.44 -6.47 -1.33
CA ARG A 102 15.59 -7.69 -0.54
C ARG A 102 16.50 -7.41 0.64
N ILE A 103 16.01 -7.68 1.83
CA ILE A 103 16.79 -7.63 3.07
C ILE A 103 17.09 -9.07 3.44
N VAL A 104 18.37 -9.45 3.38
CA VAL A 104 18.87 -10.76 3.79
C VAL A 104 19.30 -10.65 5.25
N MET A 105 18.71 -11.49 6.08
CA MET A 105 19.05 -11.58 7.50
C MET A 105 20.19 -12.59 7.70
N LYS A 106 21.02 -12.40 8.73
CA LYS A 106 22.04 -13.36 9.19
C LYS A 106 21.46 -14.74 9.54
N THR A 107 20.17 -14.78 9.86
CA THR A 107 19.40 -16.02 10.11
C THR A 107 18.97 -16.75 8.83
N GLY A 108 19.30 -16.23 7.65
CA GLY A 108 18.89 -16.77 6.35
C GLY A 108 17.47 -16.38 5.91
N ARG A 109 16.71 -15.65 6.73
CA ARG A 109 15.40 -15.10 6.32
C ARG A 109 15.57 -13.98 5.29
N ILE A 110 14.80 -14.06 4.20
CA ILE A 110 14.81 -13.04 3.14
C ILE A 110 13.49 -12.28 3.15
N ILE A 111 13.58 -10.96 3.29
CA ILE A 111 12.42 -10.08 3.34
C ILE A 111 12.39 -9.25 2.06
N ARG A 112 11.37 -9.51 1.24
CA ARG A 112 11.15 -8.84 -0.03
C ARG A 112 10.15 -7.70 0.15
N LEU A 113 10.58 -6.50 -0.15
CA LEU A 113 9.76 -5.30 -0.21
C LEU A 113 9.50 -4.97 -1.68
N PRO A 114 8.24 -5.09 -2.16
CA PRO A 114 7.91 -4.76 -3.54
C PRO A 114 8.00 -3.25 -3.75
N THR A 115 8.95 -2.81 -4.57
CA THR A 115 9.16 -1.42 -4.95
C THR A 115 8.72 -1.12 -6.37
N ARG A 116 8.34 -2.13 -7.17
CA ARG A 116 7.92 -1.99 -8.58
C ARG A 116 6.97 -0.83 -8.83
N LEU A 117 6.01 -0.63 -7.93
CA LEU A 117 4.92 0.32 -8.05
C LEU A 117 5.18 1.66 -7.32
N LEU A 118 6.38 1.84 -6.75
CA LEU A 118 6.85 3.11 -6.22
C LEU A 118 7.39 3.99 -7.36
N GLU A 119 7.17 5.28 -7.25
CA GLU A 119 7.79 6.25 -8.17
C GLU A 119 9.32 6.25 -8.01
N PHE A 120 10.04 6.77 -9.00
CA PHE A 120 11.50 6.75 -9.00
C PHE A 120 12.09 7.47 -7.77
N GLU A 121 11.52 8.63 -7.41
CA GLU A 121 11.90 9.38 -6.21
C GLU A 121 11.64 8.59 -4.92
N GLU A 122 10.50 7.89 -4.84
CA GLU A 122 10.16 7.04 -3.70
C GLU A 122 11.13 5.86 -3.57
N LYS A 123 11.52 5.24 -4.68
CA LYS A 123 12.55 4.18 -4.70
C LYS A 123 13.90 4.70 -4.20
N GLN A 124 14.31 5.89 -4.64
CA GLN A 124 15.54 6.53 -4.17
C GLN A 124 15.46 6.86 -2.67
N ALA A 125 14.32 7.35 -2.19
CA ALA A 125 14.12 7.64 -0.77
C ALA A 125 14.22 6.38 0.11
N VAL A 126 13.65 5.25 -0.31
CA VAL A 126 13.81 3.96 0.39
C VAL A 126 15.28 3.54 0.43
N ARG A 127 15.99 3.61 -0.70
CA ARG A 127 17.41 3.25 -0.78
C ARG A 127 18.27 4.13 0.13
N LYS A 128 18.08 5.45 0.06
CA LYS A 128 18.81 6.42 0.89
C LYS A 128 18.53 6.19 2.37
N PHE A 129 17.26 5.96 2.74
CA PHE A 129 16.88 5.70 4.12
C PHE A 129 17.51 4.42 4.67
N LEU A 130 17.47 3.32 3.91
CA LEU A 130 18.11 2.07 4.31
C LEU A 130 19.61 2.28 4.47
N LYS A 131 20.28 2.86 3.48
CA LYS A 131 21.73 3.14 3.55
C LYS A 131 22.14 3.99 4.75
N GLU A 132 21.37 5.04 5.04
CA GLU A 132 21.61 5.90 6.20
C GLU A 132 21.34 5.23 7.55
N THR A 133 20.47 4.22 7.62
CA THR A 133 20.04 3.62 8.88
C THR A 133 20.70 2.29 9.18
N THR A 134 21.08 1.53 8.16
CA THR A 134 21.72 0.22 8.30
C THR A 134 23.23 0.27 7.99
N GLY A 135 23.73 1.35 7.37
CA GLY A 135 25.14 1.49 7.02
C GLY A 135 25.59 0.68 5.80
N PHE A 136 24.63 0.07 5.08
CA PHE A 136 24.84 -0.72 3.86
C PHE A 136 24.37 0.05 2.62
#